data_AF-A0A5E4MR60-F1
#
_entry.id   AF-A0A5E4MR60-F1
#
_cell.length_a   1.000
_cell.length_b   1.000
_cell.length_c   1.000
_cell.angle_alpha   90.00
_cell.angle_beta   90.00
_cell.angle_gamma   90.00
#
_symmetry.space_group_name_H-M   'P 1'
#
loop_
_entity.id
_entity.type
_entity.pdbx_description
1 polymer ?
#
loop_
_entity_poly.entity_id
_entity_poly.type
_entity_poly.pdbx_seq_one_letter_code
_entity_poly.pdbx_strand_id
1 'polypeptide(L)'
;MATTKNIEFWREFINLYCDLPAVWKIKSDDYKNRDLKSECYVELTDKLKELQPTADMNCTKRKINTLRSNFRRELKNQINSRKSGAYADDMYEPTVWYFNDLEFLRDQVSVSVAKATIITMQASSIFQENLVVQLQ
;
A
#
# COMPACT_ATOMS: atom_id res chain seq x y z
N MET A 1 -9.39 -22.33 10.21
CA MET A 1 -9.29 -21.25 11.20
C MET A 1 -7.83 -20.85 11.30
N ALA A 2 -7.45 -19.65 10.87
CA ALA A 2 -6.08 -19.18 11.08
C ALA A 2 -5.83 -19.13 12.59
N THR A 3 -4.84 -19.87 13.07
CA THR A 3 -4.51 -20.01 14.49
C THR A 3 -4.26 -18.62 15.08
N THR A 4 -4.84 -18.27 16.23
CA THR A 4 -4.72 -16.94 16.88
C THR A 4 -3.29 -16.41 16.92
N LYS A 5 -2.31 -17.30 17.15
CA LYS A 5 -0.86 -17.00 17.11
C LYS A 5 -0.37 -16.37 15.80
N ASN A 6 -0.97 -16.75 14.67
CA ASN A 6 -0.62 -16.21 13.35
C ASN A 6 -1.10 -14.76 13.20
N ILE A 7 -2.28 -14.44 13.74
CA ILE A 7 -2.85 -13.08 13.71
C ILE A 7 -1.99 -12.15 14.58
N GLU A 8 -1.64 -12.57 15.78
CA GLU A 8 -0.77 -11.81 16.69
C GLU A 8 0.59 -11.52 16.06
N PHE A 9 1.23 -12.54 15.47
CA PHE A 9 2.48 -12.38 14.74
C PHE A 9 2.38 -11.31 13.63
N TRP A 10 1.35 -11.37 12.79
CA TRP A 10 1.20 -10.40 11.71
C TRP A 10 0.88 -9.00 12.22
N ARG A 11 0.15 -8.87 13.33
CA ARG A 11 -0.05 -7.56 13.99
C ARG A 11 1.27 -6.97 14.45
N GLU A 12 2.09 -7.75 15.13
CA GLU A 12 3.42 -7.31 15.57
C GLU A 12 4.31 -6.94 14.37
N PHE A 13 4.29 -7.75 13.31
CA PHE A 13 5.03 -7.45 12.08
C PHE A 13 4.56 -6.13 11.43
N ILE A 14 3.25 -5.87 11.40
CA ILE A 14 2.70 -4.65 10.82
C ILE A 14 3.01 -3.44 11.70
N ASN A 15 2.93 -3.57 13.02
CA ASN A 15 3.29 -2.51 13.96
C ASN A 15 4.78 -2.14 13.83
N LEU A 16 5.67 -3.13 13.81
CA LEU A 16 7.09 -2.92 13.54
C LEU A 16 7.30 -2.21 12.20
N TYR A 17 6.58 -2.63 11.16
CA TYR A 17 6.65 -1.96 9.86
C TYR A 17 6.16 -0.50 9.91
N CYS A 18 5.12 -0.20 10.70
CA CYS A 18 4.63 1.17 10.94
C CYS A 18 5.69 2.05 11.61
N ASP A 19 6.44 1.50 12.57
CA ASP A 19 7.47 2.23 13.33
C ASP A 19 8.76 2.51 12.54
N LEU A 20 8.89 1.97 11.32
CA LEU A 20 10.07 2.10 10.47
C LEU A 20 9.81 3.02 9.25
N PRO A 21 9.73 4.36 9.43
CA PRO A 21 9.39 5.31 8.36
C PRO A 21 10.37 5.28 7.19
N ALA A 22 11.62 4.87 7.42
CA ALA A 22 12.62 4.69 6.37
C ALA A 22 12.14 3.73 5.27
N VAL A 23 11.26 2.76 5.60
CA VAL A 23 10.77 1.74 4.67
C VAL A 23 9.52 2.20 3.91
N TRP A 24 8.64 2.98 4.53
CA TRP A 24 7.30 3.24 3.99
C TRP A 24 6.96 4.70 3.71
N LYS A 25 7.59 5.67 4.39
CA LYS A 25 7.20 7.08 4.37
C LYS A 25 8.02 7.86 3.36
N ILE A 26 7.56 7.92 2.10
CA ILE A 26 8.31 8.47 0.94
C ILE A 26 8.77 9.91 1.17
N LYS A 27 7.99 10.70 1.91
CA LYS A 27 8.28 12.12 2.18
C LYS A 27 9.25 12.33 3.36
N SER A 28 9.64 11.30 4.10
CA SER A 28 10.62 11.41 5.19
C SER A 28 12.05 11.47 4.64
N ASP A 29 12.94 12.16 5.33
CA ASP A 29 14.37 12.11 5.00
C ASP A 29 14.97 10.73 5.28
N ASP A 30 14.44 10.01 6.28
CA ASP A 30 14.80 8.61 6.57
C ASP A 30 14.63 7.71 5.34
N TYR A 31 13.61 7.96 4.52
CA TYR A 31 13.35 7.17 3.33
C TYR A 31 14.44 7.32 2.26
N LYS A 32 15.13 8.46 2.25
CA LYS A 32 16.25 8.76 1.36
C LYS A 32 17.56 8.13 1.86
N ASN A 33 17.66 7.87 3.16
CA ASN A 33 18.83 7.22 3.75
C ASN A 33 18.84 5.72 3.40
N ARG A 34 19.80 5.32 2.56
CA ARG A 34 19.94 3.94 2.07
C ARG A 34 20.38 2.97 3.17
N ASP A 35 21.25 3.42 4.06
CA ASP A 35 21.82 2.57 5.11
C ASP A 35 20.77 2.31 6.17
N LEU A 36 20.09 3.36 6.64
CA LEU A 36 18.95 3.24 7.57
C LEU A 36 17.84 2.35 6.98
N LYS A 37 17.49 2.53 5.71
CA LYS A 37 16.51 1.66 5.04
C LYS A 37 16.96 0.20 5.03
N SER A 38 18.25 -0.07 4.83
CA SER A 38 18.80 -1.43 4.88
C SER A 38 18.68 -2.02 6.28
N GLU A 39 19.03 -1.26 7.32
CA GLU A 39 18.90 -1.66 8.72
C GLU A 39 17.44 -1.99 9.09
N CYS A 40 16.50 -1.12 8.73
CA CYS A 40 15.08 -1.38 8.95
C CYS A 40 14.58 -2.65 8.23
N TYR A 41 15.13 -2.97 7.04
CA TYR A 41 14.79 -4.22 6.36
C TYR A 41 15.36 -5.44 7.07
N VAL A 42 16.55 -5.34 7.66
CA VAL A 42 17.14 -6.43 8.47
C VAL A 42 16.23 -6.72 9.66
N GLU A 43 15.78 -5.70 10.39
CA GLU A 43 14.89 -5.85 11.54
C GLU A 43 13.57 -6.53 11.16
N LEU A 44 12.95 -6.09 10.06
CA LEU A 44 11.73 -6.74 9.51
C LEU A 44 11.99 -8.18 9.05
N THR A 45 13.16 -8.47 8.51
CA THR A 45 13.54 -9.84 8.12
C THR A 45 13.74 -10.72 9.33
N ASP A 46 14.35 -10.23 10.40
CA ASP A 46 14.54 -11.00 11.62
C ASP A 46 13.20 -11.30 12.30
N LYS A 47 12.26 -10.35 12.33
CA LYS A 47 10.88 -10.64 12.75
C LYS A 47 10.22 -11.69 11.86
N LEU A 48 10.40 -11.62 10.53
CA LEU A 48 9.84 -12.62 9.61
C LEU A 48 10.40 -14.03 9.83
N LYS A 49 11.65 -14.15 10.28
CA LYS A 49 12.30 -15.44 10.55
C LYS A 49 11.69 -16.20 11.72
N GLU A 50 11.04 -15.53 12.66
CA GLU A 50 10.29 -16.20 13.74
C GLU A 50 9.17 -17.11 13.19
N LEU A 51 8.59 -16.74 12.04
CA LEU A 51 7.58 -17.55 11.34
C LEU A 51 8.18 -18.40 10.22
N GLN A 52 9.16 -17.87 9.49
CA GLN A 52 9.81 -18.53 8.36
C GLN A 52 11.34 -18.41 8.50
N PRO A 53 12.03 -19.36 9.15
CA PRO A 53 13.47 -19.26 9.45
C PRO A 53 14.38 -19.06 8.24
N THR A 54 13.95 -19.48 7.05
CA THR A 54 14.67 -19.33 5.77
C THR A 54 14.40 -18.00 5.07
N ALA A 55 13.63 -17.10 5.67
CA ALA A 55 13.30 -15.81 5.08
C ALA A 55 14.55 -14.94 4.92
N ASP A 56 14.75 -14.46 3.70
CA ASP A 56 15.74 -13.45 3.35
C ASP A 56 15.08 -12.07 3.19
N MET A 57 15.92 -11.04 3.01
CA MET A 57 15.44 -9.67 2.80
C MET A 57 14.52 -9.55 1.57
N ASN A 58 14.71 -10.37 0.54
CA ASN A 58 13.85 -10.37 -0.65
C ASN A 58 12.46 -10.92 -0.32
N CYS A 59 12.35 -11.95 0.52
CA CYS A 59 11.09 -12.46 1.03
C CYS A 59 10.34 -11.39 1.82
N THR A 60 11.02 -10.66 2.70
CA THR A 60 10.42 -9.54 3.45
C THR A 60 9.91 -8.45 2.52
N LYS A 61 10.71 -8.02 1.53
CA LYS A 61 10.29 -7.03 0.52
C LYS A 61 9.06 -7.50 -0.27
N ARG A 62 9.05 -8.76 -0.72
CA ARG A 62 7.88 -9.36 -1.40
C ARG A 62 6.64 -9.35 -0.50
N LYS A 63 6.78 -9.74 0.77
CA LYS A 63 5.67 -9.76 1.72
C LYS A 63 5.08 -8.36 1.94
N ILE A 64 5.94 -7.37 2.16
CA ILE A 64 5.52 -5.96 2.31
C ILE A 64 4.83 -5.48 1.04
N ASN A 65 5.36 -5.79 -0.14
CA ASN A 65 4.72 -5.42 -1.41
C ASN A 65 3.32 -6.01 -1.54
N THR A 66 3.13 -7.29 -1.17
CA THR A 66 1.81 -7.92 -1.14
C THR A 66 0.85 -7.21 -0.18
N LEU A 67 1.29 -6.89 1.05
CA LEU A 67 0.48 -6.15 2.02
C LEU A 67 0.04 -4.79 1.46
N ARG A 68 0.97 -4.04 0.87
CA ARG A 68 0.69 -2.73 0.26
C ARG A 68 -0.26 -2.84 -0.93
N SER A 69 -0.12 -3.85 -1.78
CA SER A 69 -0.99 -4.07 -2.94
C SER A 69 -2.41 -4.41 -2.51
N ASN A 70 -2.56 -5.29 -1.50
CA ASN A 70 -3.86 -5.62 -0.92
C ASN A 70 -4.50 -4.35 -0.32
N PHE A 71 -3.78 -3.61 0.52
CA PHE A 71 -4.29 -2.37 1.13
C PHE A 71 -4.78 -1.36 0.07
N ARG A 72 -4.01 -1.14 -1.01
CA ARG A 72 -4.43 -0.24 -2.10
C ARG A 72 -5.72 -0.68 -2.78
N ARG A 73 -5.91 -1.99 -2.97
CA ARG A 73 -7.12 -2.54 -3.59
C ARG A 73 -8.33 -2.32 -2.70
N GLU A 74 -8.22 -2.66 -1.42
CA GLU A 74 -9.29 -2.45 -0.43
C GLU A 74 -9.64 -0.96 -0.30
N LEU A 75 -8.62 -0.08 -0.24
CA LEU A 75 -8.80 1.36 -0.20
C LEU A 75 -9.50 1.90 -1.46
N LYS A 76 -9.16 1.38 -2.65
CA LYS A 76 -9.84 1.75 -3.90
C LYS A 76 -11.31 1.35 -3.88
N ASN A 77 -11.64 0.15 -3.38
CA ASN A 77 -13.02 -0.31 -3.25
C ASN A 77 -13.81 0.59 -2.30
N GLN A 78 -13.23 0.93 -1.14
CA GLN A 78 -13.83 1.84 -0.17
C GLN A 78 -14.10 3.24 -0.77
N ILE A 79 -13.14 3.81 -1.50
CA ILE A 79 -13.30 5.11 -2.17
C ILE A 79 -14.38 5.05 -3.26
N ASN A 80 -14.41 3.98 -4.06
CA ASN A 80 -15.36 3.83 -5.15
C ASN A 80 -16.80 3.67 -4.66
N SER A 81 -17.03 2.86 -3.62
CA SER A 81 -18.34 2.72 -2.97
C SER A 81 -18.87 4.06 -2.47
N ARG A 82 -18.00 4.88 -1.85
CA ARG A 82 -18.37 6.25 -1.44
C ARG A 82 -18.73 7.16 -2.64
N LYS A 83 -18.03 7.04 -3.76
CA LYS A 83 -18.26 7.87 -4.96
C LYS A 83 -19.54 7.51 -5.72
N SER A 84 -19.96 6.25 -5.71
CA SER A 84 -21.17 5.80 -6.40
C SER A 84 -22.47 6.20 -5.70
N GLY A 85 -22.41 7.03 -4.64
CA GLY A 85 -23.59 7.48 -3.91
C GLY A 85 -24.25 6.37 -3.11
N ALA A 86 -23.50 5.32 -2.74
CA ALA A 86 -23.99 4.29 -1.84
C ALA A 86 -24.53 4.94 -0.57
N TYR A 87 -25.75 4.56 -0.16
CA TYR A 87 -26.33 4.98 1.11
C TYR A 87 -25.40 4.52 2.25
N ALA A 88 -25.47 5.15 3.43
CA ALA A 88 -24.55 4.85 4.54
C ALA A 88 -24.53 3.35 4.95
N ASP A 89 -25.59 2.61 4.61
CA ASP A 89 -25.77 1.18 4.84
C ASP A 89 -25.07 0.27 3.79
N ASP A 90 -24.67 0.82 2.63
CA ASP A 90 -24.02 0.13 1.50
C ASP A 90 -22.51 0.47 1.38
N MET A 91 -21.91 1.01 2.45
CA MET A 91 -20.49 1.34 2.44
C MET A 91 -19.63 0.07 2.45
N TYR A 92 -18.68 -0.01 1.51
CA TYR A 92 -17.77 -1.15 1.44
C TYR A 92 -16.90 -1.26 2.69
N GLU A 93 -17.08 -2.36 3.43
CA GLU A 93 -16.22 -2.75 4.53
C GLU A 93 -15.03 -3.60 4.02
N PRO A 94 -13.78 -3.22 4.33
CA PRO A 94 -12.60 -4.00 3.97
C PRO A 94 -12.70 -5.44 4.49
N THR A 95 -12.43 -6.41 3.62
CA THR A 95 -12.61 -7.83 3.96
C THR A 95 -11.41 -8.40 4.73
N VAL A 96 -10.29 -7.67 4.79
CA VAL A 96 -9.06 -8.12 5.44
C VAL A 96 -8.92 -7.53 6.85
N TRP A 97 -8.68 -8.40 7.83
CA TRP A 97 -8.65 -8.04 9.26
C TRP A 97 -7.58 -6.99 9.62
N TYR A 98 -6.47 -6.94 8.87
CA TYR A 98 -5.34 -6.05 9.11
C TYR A 98 -5.47 -4.70 8.38
N PHE A 99 -6.61 -4.41 7.75
CA PHE A 99 -6.77 -3.20 6.95
C PHE A 99 -6.49 -1.94 7.78
N ASN A 100 -7.08 -1.87 8.98
CA ASN A 100 -6.91 -0.74 9.90
C ASN A 100 -5.45 -0.60 10.38
N ASP A 101 -4.74 -1.71 10.56
CA ASP A 101 -3.33 -1.70 10.99
C ASP A 101 -2.41 -1.11 9.90
N LEU A 102 -2.84 -1.11 8.63
CA LEU A 102 -2.12 -0.52 7.49
C LEU A 102 -2.55 0.90 7.12
N GLU A 103 -3.42 1.52 7.92
CA GLU A 103 -4.01 2.83 7.64
C GLU A 103 -2.97 3.95 7.48
N PHE A 104 -1.82 3.83 8.15
CA PHE A 104 -0.68 4.74 8.02
C PHE A 104 -0.13 4.86 6.58
N LEU A 105 -0.44 3.89 5.71
CA LEU A 105 -0.08 3.92 4.29
C LEU A 105 -1.00 4.80 3.44
N ARG A 106 -2.17 5.22 3.93
CA ARG A 106 -3.19 5.96 3.15
C ARG A 106 -2.59 7.20 2.46
N ASP A 107 -1.81 7.99 3.19
CA ASP A 107 -1.18 9.21 2.67
C ASP A 107 -0.13 8.95 1.58
N GLN A 108 0.39 7.73 1.51
CA GLN A 108 1.31 7.30 0.45
C GLN A 108 0.56 6.86 -0.82
N VAL A 109 -0.69 6.40 -0.68
CA VAL A 109 -1.51 5.92 -1.79
C VAL A 109 -2.21 7.07 -2.51
N SER A 110 -2.72 8.06 -1.78
CA SER A 110 -3.41 9.23 -2.37
C SER A 110 -2.54 9.96 -3.41
N VAL A 111 -1.24 10.12 -3.12
CA VAL A 111 -0.25 10.70 -4.05
C VAL A 111 -0.11 9.87 -5.34
N SER A 112 -0.23 8.55 -5.25
CA SER A 112 -0.08 7.65 -6.40
C SER A 112 -1.34 7.62 -7.27
N VAL A 113 -2.52 7.62 -6.64
CA VAL A 113 -3.80 7.66 -7.35
C VAL A 113 -3.99 9.00 -8.07
N ALA A 114 -3.64 10.12 -7.43
CA ALA A 114 -3.68 11.44 -8.08
C ALA A 114 -2.76 11.50 -9.32
N LYS A 115 -1.53 10.98 -9.23
CA LYS A 115 -0.62 10.90 -10.37
C LYS A 115 -1.16 10.02 -11.49
N ALA A 116 -1.71 8.84 -11.16
CA ALA A 116 -2.29 7.94 -12.15
C ALA A 116 -3.50 8.56 -12.86
N THR A 117 -4.38 9.25 -12.11
CA THR A 117 -5.54 9.96 -12.67
C THR A 117 -5.10 11.11 -13.58
N ILE A 118 -4.12 11.92 -13.18
CA ILE A 118 -3.60 13.01 -14.02
C ILE A 118 -3.02 12.47 -15.33
N ILE A 119 -2.23 11.39 -15.27
CA ILE A 119 -1.67 10.75 -16.48
C ILE A 119 -2.79 10.26 -17.40
N THR A 120 -3.83 9.60 -16.86
CA THR A 120 -4.97 9.16 -17.69
C THR A 120 -5.77 10.34 -18.25
N MET A 121 -5.95 11.42 -17.50
CA MET A 121 -6.67 12.61 -17.98
C MET A 121 -5.87 13.35 -19.05
N GLN A 122 -4.55 13.47 -18.90
CA GLN A 122 -3.66 14.05 -19.92
C GLN A 122 -3.63 13.19 -21.19
N ALA A 123 -3.53 11.85 -21.06
CA ALA A 123 -3.57 10.94 -22.20
C ALA A 123 -4.91 11.03 -22.96
N SER A 124 -6.01 11.23 -22.23
CA SER A 124 -7.35 11.43 -22.80
C SER A 124 -7.46 12.77 -23.55
N SER A 125 -6.88 13.84 -23.00
CA SER A 125 -6.86 15.18 -23.63
C SER A 125 -6.01 15.19 -24.91
N ILE A 126 -4.85 14.54 -24.90
CA ILE A 126 -3.97 14.39 -26.08
C ILE A 126 -4.64 13.57 -27.18
N PHE A 127 -5.40 12.54 -26.82
CA PHE A 127 -6.15 11.72 -27.77
C PHE A 127 -7.28 12.51 -28.45
N GLN A 128 -7.95 13.41 -27.72
CA GLN A 128 -8.98 14.29 -28.30
C GLN A 128 -8.38 15.37 -29.21
N GLU A 129 -7.25 15.97 -28.84
CA GLU A 129 -6.57 16.97 -29.69
C GLU A 129 -6.07 16.37 -31.01
N ASN A 130 -5.50 15.17 -31.00
CA ASN A 130 -5.02 14.51 -32.22
C ASN A 130 -6.15 14.06 -33.17
N LEU A 131 -7.36 13.78 -32.65
CA LEU A 131 -8.51 13.43 -33.49
C LEU A 131 -9.08 14.64 -34.25
N VAL A 132 -9.01 15.83 -33.64
CA VAL A 132 -9.46 17.09 -34.26
C VAL A 132 -8.53 17.54 -35.38
N VAL A 133 -7.22 17.33 -35.23
CA VAL A 133 -6.21 17.70 -36.24
C VAL A 133 -6.25 16.81 -37.49
N GLN A 134 -6.74 15.56 -37.38
CA GLN A 134 -6.87 14.63 -38.51
C GLN A 134 -8.13 14.84 -39.37
N LEU A 135 -9.05 15.73 -38.96
CA LEU A 135 -10.31 16.01 -39.66
C LEU A 135 -10.34 17.38 -40.36
N GLN A 136 -9.18 18.02 -40.54
CA GLN A 136 -8.99 19.23 -41.35
C GLN A 136 -8.02 18.94 -42.50
#